data_AF-A0AAU7PUY2-F1
#
_entry.id   AF-A0AAU7PUY2-F1
#
_cell.length_a   1.000
_cell.length_b   1.000
_cell.length_c   1.000
_cell.angle_alpha   90.00
_cell.angle_beta   90.00
_cell.angle_gamma   90.00
#
_symmetry.space_group_name_H-M   'P 1'
#
loop_
_entity.id
_entity.type
_entity.pdbx_description
1 polymer ?
#
loop_
_entity_poly.entity_id
_entity_poly.type
_entity_poly.pdbx_seq_one_letter_code
_entity_poly.pdbx_strand_id
1 'polypeptide(L)'
;MSLITITAYFIIPIYTILFAWGTDWFTMNFSVLGNLSSRKNLFLLWGIIVGTYFYYVLKRIIGGLPRNRKETVISTTALLLLALAVITPYLPDSQPIHAVLHVILSFLASISLLICLYMIIWKLYCMNQAVYRPYLHGLLVITVLSAFLFFLTGIVSTVLEIFFTLSCTILLERLYRRIQVPKITWRSLG
;
A
#
# COMPACT_ATOMS: atom_id res chain seq x y z
N MET A 1 4.31 3.81 21.89
CA MET A 1 3.98 3.35 20.52
C MET A 1 5.28 3.19 19.74
N SER A 2 5.42 2.16 18.91
CA SER A 2 6.62 2.03 18.06
C SER A 2 6.58 3.09 16.95
N LEU A 3 7.75 3.44 16.41
CA LEU A 3 7.85 4.37 15.27
C LEU A 3 6.98 3.90 14.09
N ILE A 4 6.90 2.59 13.85
CA ILE A 4 6.11 1.96 12.78
C ILE A 4 4.62 2.26 12.97
N THR A 5 4.10 2.10 14.20
CA THR A 5 2.70 2.41 14.52
C THR A 5 2.40 3.90 14.33
N ILE A 6 3.32 4.79 14.73
CA ILE A 6 3.15 6.24 14.55
C ILE A 6 3.11 6.57 13.05
N THR A 7 4.01 5.97 12.27
CA THR A 7 4.05 6.17 10.83
C THR A 7 2.75 5.71 10.15
N ALA A 8 2.23 4.55 10.55
CA ALA A 8 1.03 3.96 9.97
C ALA A 8 -0.26 4.74 10.26
N TYR A 9 -0.42 5.26 11.49
CA TYR A 9 -1.68 5.88 11.93
C TYR A 9 -1.68 7.41 11.89
N PHE A 10 -0.50 8.05 11.90
CA PHE A 10 -0.41 9.50 11.92
C PHE A 10 0.32 10.03 10.70
N ILE A 11 1.58 9.63 10.48
CA ILE A 11 2.41 10.25 9.43
C ILE A 11 1.83 10.01 8.03
N ILE A 12 1.59 8.74 7.65
CA ILE A 12 1.05 8.41 6.33
C ILE A 12 -0.35 9.02 6.14
N PRO A 13 -1.32 8.85 7.06
CA PRO A 13 -2.65 9.45 6.89
C PRO A 13 -2.65 10.97 6.78
N ILE A 14 -1.99 11.67 7.71
CA ILE A 14 -1.95 13.13 7.72
C ILE A 14 -1.27 13.64 6.45
N TYR A 15 -0.12 13.07 6.07
CA TYR A 15 0.60 13.50 4.88
C TYR A 15 -0.21 13.25 3.59
N THR A 16 -0.85 12.08 3.48
CA THR A 16 -1.65 11.71 2.29
C THR A 16 -2.87 12.61 2.13
N ILE A 17 -3.57 12.95 3.22
CA ILE A 17 -4.73 13.86 3.19
C ILE A 17 -4.28 15.30 2.91
N LEU A 18 -3.22 15.78 3.56
CA LEU A 18 -2.68 17.13 3.31
C LEU A 18 -2.20 17.30 1.86
N PHE A 19 -1.60 16.27 1.29
CA PHE A 19 -1.15 16.27 -0.11
C PHE A 19 -2.32 16.44 -1.09
N ALA A 20 -3.44 15.76 -0.81
CA ALA A 20 -4.69 15.84 -1.57
C ALA A 20 -5.58 17.04 -1.21
N TRP A 21 -5.17 17.89 -0.27
CA TRP A 21 -6.01 18.98 0.20
C TRP A 21 -6.20 20.06 -0.86
N GLY A 22 -7.45 20.50 -1.03
CA GLY A 22 -7.84 21.58 -1.94
C GLY A 22 -7.81 21.19 -3.42
N THR A 23 -8.03 19.92 -3.76
CA THR A 23 -8.03 19.40 -5.14
C THR A 23 -9.29 18.58 -5.40
N ASP A 24 -9.61 18.33 -6.68
CA ASP A 24 -10.75 17.49 -7.03
C ASP A 24 -10.40 16.01 -6.90
N TRP A 25 -10.91 15.36 -5.86
CA TRP A 25 -10.47 14.01 -5.51
C TRP A 25 -10.92 12.92 -6.50
N PHE A 26 -12.02 13.15 -7.23
CA PHE A 26 -12.60 12.16 -8.14
C PHE A 26 -12.06 12.26 -9.57
N THR A 27 -11.50 13.41 -9.96
CA THR A 27 -11.08 13.69 -11.34
C THR A 27 -9.56 13.79 -11.49
N MET A 28 -8.83 14.02 -10.40
CA MET A 28 -7.36 14.11 -10.41
C MET A 28 -6.72 12.87 -9.80
N ASN A 29 -5.44 12.63 -10.12
CA ASN A 29 -4.60 11.58 -9.54
C ASN A 29 -3.40 12.26 -8.81
N PHE A 30 -2.77 11.57 -7.87
CA PHE A 30 -1.63 12.07 -7.10
C PHE A 30 -0.47 12.52 -7.97
N SER A 31 -0.25 11.87 -9.10
CA SER A 31 0.81 12.25 -10.04
C SER A 31 0.48 13.53 -10.82
N VAL A 32 -0.80 13.81 -11.10
CA VAL A 32 -1.24 15.13 -11.59
C VAL A 32 -0.94 16.19 -10.53
N LEU A 33 -1.28 15.90 -9.27
CA LEU A 33 -1.04 16.83 -8.15
C LEU A 33 0.45 17.07 -7.91
N GLY A 34 1.27 16.03 -8.04
CA GLY A 34 2.73 16.09 -7.92
C GLY A 34 3.40 16.86 -9.05
N ASN A 35 2.71 17.13 -10.16
CA ASN A 35 3.27 17.90 -11.26
C ASN A 35 3.02 19.42 -11.13
N LEU A 36 2.16 19.86 -10.20
CA LEU A 36 2.09 21.27 -9.83
C LEU A 36 3.45 21.69 -9.25
N SER A 37 4.06 22.76 -9.78
CA SER A 37 5.46 23.14 -9.52
C SER A 37 5.84 23.25 -8.04
N SER A 38 4.88 23.48 -7.15
CA SER A 38 5.06 23.55 -5.69
C SER A 38 4.95 22.21 -4.95
N ARG A 39 4.40 21.15 -5.58
CA ARG A 39 4.03 19.88 -4.93
C ARG A 39 4.88 18.68 -5.36
N LYS A 40 5.75 18.81 -6.35
CA LYS A 40 6.63 17.72 -6.84
C LYS A 40 7.49 17.08 -5.75
N ASN A 41 8.12 17.92 -4.93
CA ASN A 41 8.95 17.44 -3.82
C ASN A 41 8.09 16.74 -2.75
N LEU A 42 6.84 17.17 -2.57
CA LEU A 42 5.91 16.54 -1.63
C LEU A 42 5.47 15.15 -2.12
N PHE A 43 5.20 15.01 -3.41
CA PHE A 43 4.86 13.71 -4.02
C PHE A 43 6.01 12.70 -3.88
N LEU A 44 7.25 13.15 -4.17
CA LEU A 44 8.43 12.31 -4.03
C LEU A 44 8.69 11.93 -2.57
N LEU A 45 8.55 12.88 -1.63
CA LEU A 45 8.69 12.61 -0.20
C LEU A 45 7.62 11.63 0.31
N TRP A 46 6.36 11.80 -0.11
CA TRP A 46 5.28 10.85 0.17
C TRP A 46 5.62 9.44 -0.31
N GLY A 47 6.08 9.30 -1.56
CA GLY A 47 6.48 8.02 -2.13
C GLY A 47 7.62 7.37 -1.36
N ILE A 48 8.60 8.14 -0.91
CA ILE A 48 9.70 7.65 -0.05
C ILE A 48 9.16 7.15 1.30
N ILE A 49 8.30 7.93 1.98
CA ILE A 49 7.75 7.55 3.29
C ILE A 49 6.93 6.26 3.17
N VAL A 50 6.00 6.22 2.23
CA VAL A 50 5.10 5.08 1.99
C VAL A 50 5.90 3.85 1.55
N GLY A 51 6.78 3.99 0.56
CA GLY A 51 7.62 2.90 0.06
C GLY A 51 8.56 2.33 1.13
N THR A 52 9.22 3.19 1.91
CA THR A 52 10.10 2.75 3.01
C THR A 52 9.31 2.02 4.10
N TYR A 53 8.13 2.53 4.45
CA TYR A 53 7.25 1.88 5.41
C TYR A 53 6.84 0.47 4.95
N PHE A 54 6.32 0.35 3.73
CA PHE A 54 5.92 -0.95 3.16
C PHE A 54 7.10 -1.91 3.08
N TYR A 55 8.27 -1.46 2.62
CA TYR A 55 9.49 -2.27 2.58
C TYR A 55 9.83 -2.85 3.95
N TYR A 56 9.90 -1.99 4.97
CA TYR A 56 10.31 -2.41 6.30
C TYR A 56 9.34 -3.44 6.89
N VAL A 57 8.04 -3.15 6.84
CA VAL A 57 7.02 -3.99 7.48
C VAL A 57 6.85 -5.31 6.72
N LEU A 58 6.78 -5.28 5.38
CA LEU A 58 6.69 -6.50 4.57
C LEU A 58 7.92 -7.39 4.78
N LYS A 59 9.13 -6.82 4.77
CA LYS A 59 10.37 -7.59 5.04
C LYS A 59 10.34 -8.29 6.39
N ARG A 60 9.84 -7.62 7.44
CA ARG A 60 9.71 -8.22 8.77
C ARG A 60 8.68 -9.35 8.81
N ILE A 61 7.52 -9.15 8.19
CA ILE A 61 6.45 -10.17 8.14
C ILE A 61 6.92 -11.39 7.33
N ILE A 62 7.42 -11.16 6.13
CA ILE A 62 7.88 -12.19 5.20
C ILE A 62 9.06 -12.97 5.80
N GLY A 63 9.96 -12.30 6.52
CA GLY A 63 11.05 -12.95 7.25
C GLY A 63 10.59 -13.96 8.31
N GLY A 64 9.38 -13.81 8.85
CA GLY A 64 8.79 -14.75 9.80
C GLY A 64 8.01 -15.91 9.17
N LEU A 65 7.83 -15.92 7.84
CA LEU A 65 7.07 -16.96 7.15
C LEU A 65 7.95 -18.15 6.72
N PRO A 66 7.45 -19.39 6.81
CA PRO A 66 8.13 -20.54 6.23
C PRO A 66 8.12 -20.45 4.70
N ARG A 67 9.22 -20.82 4.01
CA ARG A 67 9.32 -20.84 2.53
C ARG A 67 8.85 -19.52 1.88
N ASN A 68 9.52 -18.42 2.21
CA ASN A 68 9.11 -17.05 1.88
C ASN A 68 9.66 -16.48 0.54
N ARG A 69 10.34 -17.30 -0.26
CA ARG A 69 11.03 -16.84 -1.48
C ARG A 69 10.10 -16.15 -2.48
N LYS A 70 8.88 -16.67 -2.67
CA LYS A 70 7.92 -16.12 -3.64
C LYS A 70 7.41 -14.75 -3.17
N GLU A 71 7.05 -14.66 -1.89
CA GLU A 71 6.56 -13.45 -1.24
C GLU A 71 7.62 -12.36 -1.24
N THR A 72 8.90 -12.70 -0.96
CA THR A 72 10.02 -11.77 -1.04
C THR A 72 10.20 -11.21 -2.45
N VAL A 73 10.15 -12.05 -3.49
CA VAL A 73 10.27 -11.60 -4.88
C VAL A 73 9.12 -10.66 -5.24
N ILE A 74 7.87 -11.06 -4.98
CA ILE A 74 6.70 -10.27 -5.34
C ILE A 74 6.66 -8.95 -4.55
N SER A 75 7.00 -8.96 -3.26
CA SER A 75 7.11 -7.74 -2.45
C SER A 75 8.18 -6.80 -3.00
N THR A 76 9.35 -7.34 -3.38
CA THR A 76 10.44 -6.53 -3.94
C THR A 76 10.03 -5.95 -5.29
N THR A 77 9.41 -6.74 -6.16
CA THR A 77 8.88 -6.29 -7.45
C THR A 77 7.83 -5.19 -7.27
N ALA A 78 6.88 -5.34 -6.35
CA ALA A 78 5.86 -4.33 -6.08
C ALA A 78 6.48 -2.98 -5.66
N LEU A 79 7.50 -3.02 -4.79
CA LEU A 79 8.19 -1.81 -4.30
C LEU A 79 9.09 -1.18 -5.37
N LEU A 80 9.74 -1.99 -6.21
CA LEU A 80 10.51 -1.50 -7.35
C LEU A 80 9.60 -0.81 -8.37
N LEU A 81 8.46 -1.42 -8.71
CA LEU A 81 7.45 -0.82 -9.59
C LEU A 81 6.93 0.50 -9.02
N LEU A 82 6.66 0.56 -7.71
CA LEU A 82 6.26 1.80 -7.03
C LEU A 82 7.35 2.87 -7.13
N ALA A 83 8.61 2.52 -6.86
CA ALA A 83 9.73 3.46 -6.96
C ALA A 83 9.89 4.00 -8.38
N LEU A 84 9.81 3.12 -9.39
CA LEU A 84 9.84 3.51 -10.80
C LEU A 84 8.66 4.41 -11.16
N ALA A 85 7.45 4.12 -10.66
CA ALA A 85 6.29 4.97 -10.87
C ALA A 85 6.52 6.38 -10.29
N VAL A 86 6.96 6.49 -9.03
CA VAL A 86 7.17 7.80 -8.36
C VAL A 86 8.29 8.61 -9.04
N ILE A 87 9.33 7.96 -9.55
CA ILE A 87 10.44 8.64 -10.25
C ILE A 87 10.03 9.07 -11.67
N THR A 88 9.16 8.31 -12.33
CA THR A 88 8.74 8.62 -13.71
C THR A 88 7.89 9.90 -13.72
N PRO A 89 8.30 10.94 -14.48
CA PRO A 89 7.57 12.19 -14.52
C PRO A 89 6.20 12.00 -15.18
N TYR A 90 5.16 12.57 -14.58
CA TYR A 90 3.80 12.54 -15.11
C TYR A 90 3.45 13.92 -15.69
N LEU A 91 3.75 14.12 -16.98
CA LEU A 91 3.33 15.30 -17.75
C LEU A 91 2.54 14.82 -18.98
N PRO A 92 1.21 14.64 -18.87
CA PRO A 92 0.41 14.13 -19.98
C PRO A 92 0.42 15.07 -21.19
N ASP A 93 0.49 16.40 -20.96
CA ASP A 93 0.39 17.40 -22.03
C ASP A 93 1.68 17.58 -22.84
N SER A 94 2.85 17.39 -22.22
CA SER A 94 4.15 17.57 -22.88
C SER A 94 4.93 16.28 -23.09
N GLN A 95 4.66 15.23 -22.30
CA GLN A 95 5.34 13.93 -22.36
C GLN A 95 4.34 12.76 -22.17
N PRO A 96 3.41 12.54 -23.12
CA PRO A 96 2.32 11.57 -22.96
C PRO A 96 2.81 10.13 -22.76
N ILE A 97 3.94 9.76 -23.36
CA ILE A 97 4.52 8.42 -23.22
C ILE A 97 4.95 8.16 -21.77
N HIS A 98 5.63 9.12 -21.13
CA HIS A 98 6.04 8.99 -19.73
C HIS A 98 4.83 8.97 -18.78
N ALA A 99 3.80 9.75 -19.07
CA ALA A 99 2.55 9.73 -18.31
C ALA A 99 1.85 8.37 -18.38
N VAL A 100 1.76 7.75 -19.57
CA VAL A 100 1.20 6.41 -19.74
C VAL A 100 2.05 5.36 -19.00
N LEU A 101 3.38 5.44 -19.11
CA LEU A 101 4.28 4.54 -18.38
C LEU A 101 4.10 4.66 -16.86
N HIS A 102 3.99 5.87 -16.32
CA HIS A 102 3.72 6.10 -14.91
C HIS A 102 2.42 5.41 -14.47
N VAL A 103 1.34 5.58 -15.23
CA VAL A 103 0.04 4.95 -14.92
C VAL A 103 0.15 3.44 -14.91
N ILE A 104 0.78 2.85 -15.94
CA ILE A 104 1.01 1.40 -16.03
C ILE A 104 1.84 0.91 -14.83
N LEU A 105 2.95 1.58 -14.51
CA LEU A 105 3.82 1.23 -13.39
C LEU A 105 3.09 1.31 -12.05
N SER A 106 2.34 2.39 -11.80
CA SER A 106 1.58 2.59 -10.56
C SER A 106 0.49 1.54 -10.39
N PHE A 107 -0.20 1.20 -11.49
CA PHE A 107 -1.23 0.16 -11.49
C PHE A 107 -0.64 -1.23 -11.26
N LEU A 108 0.44 -1.59 -11.95
CA LEU A 108 1.15 -2.86 -11.73
C LEU A 108 1.73 -2.95 -10.32
N ALA A 109 2.25 -1.86 -9.75
CA ALA A 109 2.73 -1.82 -8.37
C ALA A 109 1.60 -2.16 -7.38
N SER A 110 0.42 -1.55 -7.57
CA SER A 110 -0.76 -1.77 -6.73
C SER A 110 -1.28 -3.21 -6.81
N ILE A 111 -1.39 -3.77 -8.02
CA ILE A 111 -1.77 -5.18 -8.22
C ILE A 111 -0.72 -6.12 -7.60
N SER A 112 0.56 -5.86 -7.82
CA SER A 112 1.65 -6.69 -7.27
C SER A 112 1.65 -6.66 -5.74
N LEU A 113 1.36 -5.50 -5.13
CA LEU A 113 1.20 -5.37 -3.69
C LEU A 113 -0.01 -6.16 -3.17
N LEU A 114 -1.16 -6.09 -3.85
CA LEU A 114 -2.33 -6.91 -3.50
C LEU A 114 -2.01 -8.40 -3.56
N ILE A 115 -1.40 -8.88 -4.65
CA ILE A 115 -0.97 -10.27 -4.79
C ILE A 115 -0.04 -10.67 -3.64
N CYS A 116 0.92 -9.82 -3.30
CA CYS A 116 1.82 -10.05 -2.16
C CYS A 116 1.05 -10.21 -0.84
N LEU A 117 0.12 -9.29 -0.54
CA LEU A 117 -0.69 -9.33 0.67
C LEU A 117 -1.60 -10.55 0.71
N TYR A 118 -2.22 -10.93 -0.41
CA TYR A 118 -3.02 -12.16 -0.50
C TYR A 118 -2.17 -13.39 -0.22
N MET A 119 -0.97 -13.49 -0.79
CA MET A 119 -0.06 -14.61 -0.52
C MET A 119 0.34 -14.71 0.95
N ILE A 120 0.72 -13.59 1.56
CA ILE A 120 1.10 -13.51 2.97
C ILE A 120 -0.07 -13.91 3.87
N ILE A 121 -1.23 -13.27 3.69
CA ILE A 121 -2.40 -13.49 4.55
C ILE A 121 -2.96 -14.90 4.33
N TRP A 122 -2.99 -15.40 3.10
CA TRP A 122 -3.43 -16.76 2.81
C TRP A 122 -2.55 -17.80 3.51
N LYS A 123 -1.23 -17.63 3.48
CA LYS A 123 -0.30 -18.52 4.18
C LYS A 123 -0.54 -18.51 5.69
N LEU A 124 -0.71 -17.32 6.26
CA LEU A 124 -1.03 -17.15 7.69
C LEU A 124 -2.39 -17.76 8.04
N TYR A 125 -3.39 -17.60 7.16
CA TYR A 125 -4.72 -18.20 7.28
C TYR A 125 -4.64 -19.73 7.31
N CYS A 126 -3.86 -20.34 6.42
CA CYS A 126 -3.62 -21.79 6.44
C CYS A 126 -2.92 -22.26 7.73
N MET A 127 -2.12 -21.41 8.39
CA MET A 127 -1.46 -21.75 9.65
C MET A 127 -2.38 -21.60 10.87
N ASN A 128 -3.23 -20.57 10.90
CA ASN A 128 -4.20 -20.36 11.98
C ASN A 128 -5.43 -19.57 11.49
N GLN A 129 -6.42 -20.32 11.04
CA GLN A 129 -7.61 -19.79 10.40
C GLN A 129 -8.38 -18.78 11.26
N ALA A 130 -8.62 -19.13 12.53
CA ALA A 130 -9.43 -18.31 13.44
C ALA A 130 -8.81 -16.93 13.67
N VAL A 131 -7.49 -16.84 13.70
CA VAL A 131 -6.77 -15.60 13.96
C VAL A 131 -6.69 -14.72 12.71
N TYR A 132 -6.46 -15.31 11.53
CA TYR A 132 -6.14 -14.54 10.33
C TYR A 132 -7.33 -14.31 9.38
N ARG A 133 -8.46 -14.99 9.58
CA ARG A 133 -9.72 -14.75 8.84
C ARG A 133 -10.15 -13.28 8.74
N PRO A 134 -10.13 -12.45 9.82
CA PRO A 134 -10.52 -11.05 9.70
C PRO A 134 -9.60 -10.23 8.78
N TYR A 135 -8.32 -10.58 8.68
CA TYR A 135 -7.37 -9.91 7.79
C TYR A 135 -7.62 -10.26 6.33
N LEU A 136 -8.02 -11.50 6.05
CA LEU A 136 -8.41 -11.92 4.71
C LEU A 136 -9.69 -11.22 4.25
N HIS A 137 -10.71 -11.16 5.11
CA HIS A 137 -11.92 -10.38 4.83
C HIS A 137 -11.62 -8.89 4.66
N GLY A 138 -10.74 -8.33 5.50
CA GLY A 138 -10.28 -6.95 5.35
C GLY A 138 -9.64 -6.70 3.98
N LEU A 139 -8.73 -7.57 3.53
CA LEU A 139 -8.09 -7.45 2.22
C LEU A 139 -9.10 -7.59 1.06
N LEU A 140 -10.07 -8.49 1.18
CA LEU A 140 -11.17 -8.63 0.21
C LEU A 140 -11.99 -7.35 0.12
N VAL A 141 -12.39 -6.77 1.26
CA VAL A 141 -13.14 -5.51 1.32
C VAL A 141 -12.34 -4.38 0.66
N ILE A 142 -11.04 -4.26 0.96
CA ILE A 142 -10.16 -3.27 0.33
C ILE A 142 -10.13 -3.47 -1.19
N THR A 143 -10.00 -4.71 -1.65
CA THR A 143 -9.93 -5.03 -3.09
C THR A 143 -11.23 -4.68 -3.81
N VAL A 144 -12.38 -5.07 -3.24
CA VAL A 144 -13.71 -4.81 -3.81
C VAL A 144 -14.01 -3.31 -3.84
N LEU A 145 -13.77 -2.60 -2.74
CA LEU A 145 -13.98 -1.15 -2.69
C LEU A 145 -13.04 -0.40 -3.63
N SER A 146 -11.77 -0.85 -3.76
CA SER A 146 -10.83 -0.26 -4.71
C SER A 146 -11.29 -0.47 -6.15
N ALA A 147 -11.76 -1.68 -6.49
CA ALA A 147 -12.32 -1.96 -7.81
C ALA A 147 -13.57 -1.12 -8.08
N PHE A 148 -14.48 -1.02 -7.10
CA PHE A 148 -15.68 -0.19 -7.21
C PHE A 148 -15.34 1.28 -7.48
N LEU A 149 -14.42 1.87 -6.71
CA LEU A 149 -13.95 3.25 -6.91
C LEU A 149 -13.31 3.43 -8.29
N PHE A 150 -12.51 2.48 -8.74
CA PHE A 150 -11.89 2.50 -10.07
C PHE A 150 -12.93 2.50 -11.19
N PHE A 151 -13.93 1.63 -11.12
CA PHE A 151 -15.02 1.58 -12.11
C PHE A 151 -15.92 2.82 -12.05
N LEU A 152 -16.10 3.42 -10.87
CA LEU A 152 -16.87 4.64 -10.69
C LEU A 152 -16.20 5.85 -11.35
N THR A 153 -14.88 5.99 -11.20
CA THR A 153 -14.14 7.15 -11.74
C THR A 153 -13.60 6.93 -13.15
N GLY A 154 -13.43 5.69 -13.60
CA GLY A 154 -12.85 5.35 -14.90
C GLY A 154 -11.34 5.61 -15.02
N ILE A 155 -10.72 6.14 -13.96
CA ILE A 155 -9.29 6.47 -13.85
C ILE A 155 -8.77 6.10 -12.45
N VAL A 156 -7.44 6.08 -12.28
CA VAL A 156 -6.77 5.88 -10.98
C VAL A 156 -6.86 7.16 -10.14
N SER A 157 -8.07 7.49 -9.66
CA SER A 157 -8.38 8.74 -8.97
C SER A 157 -7.68 8.91 -7.61
N THR A 158 -7.59 10.16 -7.16
CA THR A 158 -7.02 10.53 -5.86
C THR A 158 -7.79 9.88 -4.71
N VAL A 159 -9.13 9.80 -4.76
CA VAL A 159 -9.92 9.05 -3.76
C VAL A 159 -9.46 7.59 -3.68
N LEU A 160 -9.27 6.94 -4.83
CA LEU A 160 -8.80 5.57 -4.90
C LEU A 160 -7.39 5.42 -4.32
N GLU A 161 -6.46 6.31 -4.68
CA GLU A 161 -5.08 6.27 -4.19
C GLU A 161 -5.00 6.50 -2.67
N ILE A 162 -5.76 7.45 -2.13
CA ILE A 162 -5.90 7.67 -0.68
C ILE A 162 -6.46 6.42 -0.02
N PHE A 163 -7.62 5.93 -0.50
CA PHE A 163 -8.29 4.79 0.09
C PHE A 163 -7.40 3.54 0.10
N PHE A 164 -6.78 3.23 -1.04
CA PHE A 164 -5.92 2.07 -1.20
C PHE A 164 -4.68 2.15 -0.31
N THR A 165 -3.98 3.28 -0.32
CA THR A 165 -2.78 3.49 0.49
C THR A 165 -3.09 3.36 1.97
N LEU A 166 -4.07 4.13 2.47
CA LEU A 166 -4.39 4.15 3.90
C LEU A 166 -4.90 2.79 4.39
N SER A 167 -5.77 2.15 3.61
CA SER A 167 -6.33 0.85 4.00
C SER A 167 -5.26 -0.25 4.03
N CYS A 168 -4.38 -0.30 3.02
CA CYS A 168 -3.26 -1.23 2.99
C CYS A 168 -2.28 -0.97 4.14
N THR A 169 -1.96 0.29 4.43
CA THR A 169 -1.08 0.67 5.56
C THR A 169 -1.66 0.22 6.90
N ILE A 170 -2.95 0.45 7.15
CA ILE A 170 -3.63 0.06 8.38
C ILE A 170 -3.74 -1.47 8.50
N LEU A 171 -4.11 -2.17 7.43
CA LEU A 171 -4.18 -3.62 7.40
C LEU A 171 -2.82 -4.23 7.73
N LEU A 172 -1.77 -3.72 7.09
CA LEU A 172 -0.41 -4.22 7.25
C LEU A 172 0.12 -3.97 8.67
N GLU A 173 -0.16 -2.81 9.26
CA GLU A 173 0.22 -2.52 10.66
C GLU A 173 -0.51 -3.44 11.66
N ARG A 174 -1.81 -3.66 11.46
CA ARG A 174 -2.58 -4.60 12.30
C ARG A 174 -2.02 -6.01 12.19
N LEU A 175 -1.71 -6.46 10.96
CA LEU A 175 -1.14 -7.77 10.72
C LEU A 175 0.24 -7.92 11.36
N TYR A 176 1.10 -6.91 11.18
CA TYR A 176 2.45 -6.88 11.75
C TYR A 176 2.42 -7.02 13.27
N ARG A 177 1.62 -6.17 13.95
CA ARG A 177 1.48 -6.24 15.41
C ARG A 177 0.97 -7.60 15.85
N ARG A 178 0.01 -8.19 15.12
CA ARG A 178 -0.52 -9.51 15.48
C ARG A 178 0.52 -10.62 15.41
N ILE A 179 1.41 -10.58 14.42
CA ILE A 179 2.51 -11.55 14.27
C ILE A 179 3.55 -11.36 15.38
N GLN A 180 3.75 -10.14 15.86
CA GLN A 180 4.72 -9.84 16.92
C GLN A 180 4.26 -10.20 18.33
N VAL A 181 2.94 -10.34 18.59
CA VAL A 181 2.46 -10.76 19.91
C VAL A 181 2.99 -12.17 20.20
N PRO A 182 3.86 -12.36 21.23
CA PRO A 182 4.39 -13.68 21.54
C PRO A 182 3.27 -14.63 21.98
N LYS A 183 3.37 -15.91 21.62
CA LYS A 183 2.41 -17.00 21.92
C LYS A 183 2.26 -17.33 23.42
N ILE A 184 2.63 -16.43 24.33
CA ILE A 184 2.71 -16.70 25.79
C ILE A 184 1.32 -16.99 26.40
N THR A 185 0.23 -16.56 25.78
CA THR A 185 -1.12 -16.65 26.37
C THR A 185 -1.90 -17.95 26.06
N TRP A 186 -1.32 -18.93 25.37
CA TRP A 186 -2.04 -20.18 25.02
C TRP A 186 -1.79 -21.36 25.97
N ARG A 187 -0.93 -21.21 26.99
CA ARG A 187 -0.54 -22.30 27.90
C ARG A 187 -1.19 -22.26 29.30
N SER A 188 -2.09 -21.31 29.60
CA SER A 188 -2.70 -21.21 30.93
C SER A 188 -4.16 -21.69 31.01
N LEU A 189 -4.68 -22.36 29.99
CA LEU A 189 -6.07 -22.85 29.94
C LEU A 189 -6.20 -24.24 29.30
N GLY A 190 -5.18 -25.10 29.45
CA GLY A 190 -5.22 -26.50 29.03
C GLY A 190 -4.75 -27.40 30.16
#